data_AF-C6VUY1-F1
#
_entry.id   AF-C6VUY1-F1
#
_cell.length_a   1.000
_cell.length_b   1.000
_cell.length_c   1.000
_cell.angle_alpha   90.00
_cell.angle_beta   90.00
_cell.angle_gamma   90.00
#
_symmetry.space_group_name_H-M   'P 1'
#
loop_
_entity.id
_entity.type
_entity.pdbx_description
1 polymer ?
#
loop_
_entity_poly.entity_id
_entity_poly.type
_entity_poly.pdbx_seq_one_letter_code
_entity_poly.pdbx_strand_id
1 'polypeptide(L)'
;MKIFFNGILYLLPFLSFGQVDLKLKNELDSMYVLDQRYRGYFSRLSDSPALADSLKKAFTVTENLSGYLWTRQNEIDKSNFNRLEQIIQQYGYPGTRLVGKITDEAAFYIIQHSPKIEVYFPLVRAAAETDQLPFYLSGMMEDRTTGHIEV
;
A
#
# COMPACT_ATOMS: atom_id res chain seq x y z
N MET A 1 18.76 44.49 -48.25
CA MET A 1 18.80 43.12 -47.71
C MET A 1 18.45 43.20 -46.23
N LYS A 2 17.20 42.89 -45.84
CA LYS A 2 16.73 42.95 -44.45
C LYS A 2 16.55 41.52 -43.95
N ILE A 3 17.36 41.10 -42.98
CA ILE A 3 17.29 39.76 -42.39
C ILE A 3 16.25 39.84 -41.26
N PHE A 4 15.12 39.15 -41.43
CA PHE A 4 14.12 39.00 -40.38
C PHE A 4 14.58 37.88 -39.43
N PHE A 5 14.83 38.24 -38.17
CA PHE A 5 15.20 37.30 -37.12
C PHE A 5 13.92 36.71 -36.53
N ASN A 6 13.54 35.51 -36.95
CA ASN A 6 12.45 34.73 -36.35
C ASN A 6 12.93 34.17 -35.00
N GLY A 7 12.61 34.86 -33.91
CA GLY A 7 12.79 34.33 -32.56
C GLY A 7 11.72 33.29 -32.24
N ILE A 8 12.07 32.01 -32.35
CA ILE A 8 11.28 30.91 -31.81
C ILE A 8 11.41 30.95 -30.29
N LEU A 9 10.33 31.34 -29.61
CA LEU A 9 10.22 31.30 -28.16
C LEU A 9 9.97 29.84 -27.73
N TYR A 10 11.01 29.16 -27.27
CA TYR A 10 10.86 27.85 -26.64
C TYR A 10 10.14 28.03 -25.30
N LEU A 11 8.85 27.70 -25.25
CA LEU A 11 8.12 27.44 -24.02
C LEU A 11 8.73 26.19 -23.38
N LEU A 12 9.66 26.40 -22.44
CA LEU A 12 10.10 25.35 -21.52
C LEU A 12 8.88 24.87 -20.73
N PRO A 13 8.50 23.59 -20.79
CA PRO A 13 7.51 23.08 -19.86
C PRO A 13 8.12 23.17 -18.46
N PHE A 14 7.47 23.95 -17.59
CA PHE A 14 7.73 23.90 -16.16
C PHE A 14 7.53 22.45 -15.73
N LEU A 15 8.62 21.74 -15.46
CA LEU A 15 8.61 20.53 -14.67
C LEU A 15 8.14 20.94 -13.27
N SER A 16 6.82 20.98 -13.09
CA SER A 16 6.23 21.02 -11.76
C SER A 16 6.57 19.69 -11.12
N PHE A 17 7.70 19.63 -10.42
CA PHE A 17 7.94 18.57 -9.45
C PHE A 17 6.75 18.59 -8.50
N GLY A 18 5.87 17.59 -8.63
CA GLY A 18 4.71 17.45 -7.76
C GLY A 18 5.20 17.46 -6.32
N GLN A 19 4.72 18.43 -5.54
CA GLN A 19 4.98 18.44 -4.11
C GLN A 19 4.28 17.23 -3.50
N VAL A 20 4.99 16.47 -2.68
CA VAL A 20 4.42 15.35 -1.93
C VAL A 20 3.28 15.86 -1.05
N ASP A 21 2.13 15.20 -1.12
CA ASP A 21 1.02 15.43 -0.18
C ASP A 21 1.37 14.78 1.16
N LEU A 22 1.93 15.58 2.06
CA LEU A 22 2.35 15.11 3.39
C LEU A 22 1.18 14.60 4.23
N LYS A 23 -0.03 15.12 4.03
CA LYS A 23 -1.20 14.66 4.78
C LYS A 23 -1.59 13.26 4.34
N LEU A 24 -1.72 13.05 3.03
CA LEU A 24 -2.03 11.74 2.48
C LEU A 24 -0.91 10.73 2.76
N LYS A 25 0.35 11.16 2.66
CA LYS A 25 1.51 10.35 3.04
C LYS A 25 1.39 9.84 4.48
N ASN A 26 1.20 10.73 5.44
CA ASN A 26 1.10 10.36 6.86
C ASN A 26 -0.09 9.44 7.14
N GLU A 27 -1.20 9.64 6.43
CA GLU A 27 -2.37 8.77 6.50
C GLU A 27 -2.04 7.36 6.01
N LEU A 28 -1.43 7.22 4.83
CA LEU A 28 -1.05 5.93 4.27
C LEU A 28 0.02 5.21 5.10
N ASP A 29 0.99 5.94 5.63
CA ASP A 29 1.99 5.38 6.56
C ASP A 29 1.32 4.80 7.80
N SER A 30 0.31 5.49 8.35
CA SER A 30 -0.47 5.00 9.49
C SER A 30 -1.30 3.76 9.12
N MET A 31 -1.92 3.77 7.96
CA MET A 31 -2.68 2.63 7.44
C MET A 31 -1.79 1.40 7.25
N TYR A 32 -0.58 1.58 6.69
CA TYR A 32 0.41 0.50 6.52
C TYR A 32 0.84 -0.11 7.87
N VAL A 33 1.15 0.73 8.86
CA VAL A 33 1.51 0.25 10.21
C VAL A 33 0.38 -0.58 10.83
N LEU A 34 -0.87 -0.15 10.66
CA LEU A 34 -2.03 -0.91 11.13
C LEU A 34 -2.18 -2.23 10.37
N ASP A 35 -2.06 -2.20 9.04
CA ASP A 35 -2.16 -3.37 8.16
C ASP A 35 -1.18 -4.49 8.55
N GLN A 36 0.04 -4.12 8.93
CA GLN A 36 1.10 -5.08 9.26
C GLN A 36 1.12 -5.50 10.75
N ARG A 37 0.36 -4.83 11.62
CA ARG A 37 0.50 -4.96 13.08
C ARG A 37 0.30 -6.37 13.60
N TYR A 38 -0.86 -6.98 13.32
CA TYR A 38 -1.18 -8.30 13.88
C TYR A 38 -0.52 -9.42 13.06
N ARG A 39 -0.30 -9.22 11.76
CA ARG A 39 0.55 -10.09 10.91
C ARG A 39 1.96 -10.26 11.48
N GLY A 40 2.56 -9.19 11.98
CA GLY A 40 3.86 -9.22 12.64
C GLY A 40 3.88 -9.99 13.96
N TYR A 41 2.74 -10.13 14.65
CA TYR A 41 2.64 -11.06 15.78
C TYR A 41 2.56 -12.50 15.26
N PHE A 42 1.68 -12.78 14.30
CA PHE A 42 1.52 -14.13 13.73
C PHE A 42 2.83 -14.74 13.26
N SER A 43 3.65 -13.98 12.52
CA SER A 43 4.94 -14.47 12.01
C SER A 43 5.93 -14.85 13.10
N ARG A 44 5.69 -14.46 14.36
CA ARG A 44 6.58 -14.71 15.50
C ARG A 44 5.97 -15.62 16.56
N LEU A 45 4.68 -15.95 16.45
CA LEU A 45 3.99 -16.77 17.46
C LEU A 45 4.51 -18.20 17.49
N SER A 46 4.82 -18.78 16.33
CA SER A 46 5.37 -20.15 16.24
C SER A 46 6.72 -20.28 16.93
N ASP A 47 7.51 -19.21 16.89
CA ASP A 47 8.92 -19.23 17.27
C ASP A 47 9.15 -18.74 18.72
N SER A 48 8.10 -18.24 19.39
CA SER A 48 8.23 -17.62 20.71
C SER A 48 7.02 -17.87 21.63
N PRO A 49 7.06 -18.93 22.45
CA PRO A 49 6.07 -19.16 23.50
C PRO A 49 5.95 -17.98 24.49
N ALA A 50 7.07 -17.35 24.83
CA ALA A 50 7.09 -16.19 25.73
C ALA A 50 6.36 -14.96 25.16
N LEU A 51 6.42 -14.75 23.83
CA LEU A 51 5.62 -13.73 23.16
C LEU A 51 4.13 -14.06 23.27
N ALA A 52 3.75 -15.32 23.03
CA ALA A 52 2.35 -15.74 23.14
C ALA A 52 1.78 -15.47 24.54
N ASP A 53 2.51 -15.79 25.60
CA ASP A 53 2.10 -15.52 26.99
C ASP A 53 1.99 -14.01 27.27
N SER A 54 2.94 -13.23 26.77
CA SER A 54 2.93 -11.77 26.91
C SER A 54 1.72 -11.14 26.22
N LEU A 55 1.40 -11.59 25.01
CA LEU A 55 0.26 -11.10 24.24
C LEU A 55 -1.08 -11.53 24.85
N LYS A 56 -1.19 -12.77 25.35
CA LYS A 56 -2.36 -13.23 26.12
C LYS A 56 -2.63 -12.31 27.31
N LYS A 57 -1.59 -11.97 28.07
CA LYS A 57 -1.71 -11.04 29.20
C LYS A 57 -2.08 -9.63 28.74
N ALA A 58 -1.40 -9.10 27.72
CA ALA A 58 -1.62 -7.74 27.24
C ALA A 58 -3.04 -7.52 26.67
N PHE A 59 -3.58 -8.51 25.96
CA PHE A 59 -4.92 -8.46 25.39
C PHE A 59 -6.00 -9.05 26.30
N THR A 60 -5.64 -9.55 27.48
CA THR A 60 -6.55 -10.24 28.41
C THR A 60 -7.29 -11.40 27.74
N VAL A 61 -6.55 -12.20 26.96
CA VAL A 61 -7.05 -13.38 26.23
C VAL A 61 -6.61 -14.65 26.96
N THR A 62 -7.55 -15.46 27.40
CA THR A 62 -7.27 -16.71 28.12
C THR A 62 -7.03 -17.88 27.18
N GLU A 63 -7.78 -17.95 26.08
CA GLU A 63 -7.73 -19.04 25.10
C GLU A 63 -7.78 -18.51 23.66
N ASN A 64 -7.23 -19.29 22.71
CA ASN A 64 -7.23 -18.98 21.28
C ASN A 64 -6.70 -17.57 20.90
N LEU A 65 -5.46 -17.26 21.31
CA LEU A 65 -4.77 -16.02 20.92
C LEU A 65 -4.76 -15.82 19.40
N SER A 66 -4.48 -16.88 18.63
CA SER A 66 -4.45 -16.81 17.17
C SER A 66 -5.78 -16.37 16.59
N GLY A 67 -6.90 -16.95 17.03
CA GLY A 67 -8.24 -16.53 16.60
C GLY A 67 -8.52 -15.07 16.94
N TYR A 68 -8.17 -14.63 18.15
CA TYR A 68 -8.30 -13.23 18.55
C TYR A 68 -7.52 -12.29 17.61
N LEU A 69 -6.23 -12.55 17.39
CA LEU A 69 -5.38 -11.70 16.53
C LEU A 69 -5.89 -11.69 15.08
N TRP A 70 -6.44 -12.81 14.60
CA TRP A 70 -7.04 -12.89 13.26
C TRP A 70 -8.28 -12.02 13.14
N THR A 71 -9.18 -12.08 14.12
CA THR A 71 -10.35 -11.19 14.18
C THR A 71 -9.93 -9.73 14.18
N ARG A 72 -8.93 -9.35 14.99
CA ARG A 72 -8.40 -7.97 15.02
C ARG A 72 -7.79 -7.56 13.68
N GLN A 73 -7.06 -8.45 13.00
CA GLN A 73 -6.50 -8.18 11.69
C GLN A 73 -7.59 -7.96 10.64
N ASN A 74 -8.63 -8.82 10.60
CA ASN A 74 -9.72 -8.70 9.63
C ASN A 74 -10.53 -7.39 9.80
N GLU A 75 -10.71 -6.92 11.04
CA GLU A 75 -11.32 -5.62 11.31
C GLU A 75 -10.50 -4.48 10.69
N ILE A 76 -9.18 -4.54 10.84
CA ILE A 76 -8.25 -3.57 10.24
C ILE A 76 -8.26 -3.67 8.72
N ASP A 77 -8.12 -4.87 8.15
CA ASP A 77 -8.10 -5.09 6.70
C ASP A 77 -9.34 -4.47 6.05
N LYS A 78 -10.53 -4.74 6.63
CA LYS A 78 -11.80 -4.15 6.16
C LYS A 78 -11.81 -2.62 6.26
N SER A 79 -11.39 -2.07 7.40
CA SER A 79 -11.40 -0.62 7.62
C SER A 79 -10.40 0.11 6.71
N ASN A 80 -9.17 -0.40 6.63
CA ASN A 80 -8.12 0.13 5.77
C ASN A 80 -8.52 0.07 4.30
N PHE A 81 -9.07 -1.07 3.86
CA PHE A 81 -9.50 -1.21 2.48
C PHE A 81 -10.62 -0.22 2.14
N ASN A 82 -11.65 -0.08 2.98
CA ASN A 82 -12.72 0.90 2.76
C ASN A 82 -12.17 2.33 2.66
N ARG A 83 -11.19 2.70 3.49
CA ARG A 83 -10.56 4.02 3.41
C ARG A 83 -9.72 4.16 2.14
N LEU A 84 -8.99 3.13 1.76
CA LEU A 84 -8.19 3.12 0.54
C LEU A 84 -9.07 3.24 -0.71
N GLU A 85 -10.25 2.64 -0.75
CA GLU A 85 -11.17 2.81 -1.90
C GLU A 85 -11.53 4.29 -2.10
N GLN A 86 -11.74 5.05 -1.02
CA GLN A 86 -12.00 6.48 -1.11
C GLN A 86 -10.78 7.26 -1.59
N ILE A 87 -9.57 6.90 -1.13
CA ILE A 87 -8.32 7.51 -1.59
C ILE A 87 -8.14 7.25 -3.09
N ILE A 88 -8.39 6.02 -3.55
CA ILE A 88 -8.26 5.64 -4.96
C ILE A 88 -9.29 6.38 -5.82
N GLN A 89 -10.54 6.52 -5.36
CA GLN A 89 -11.55 7.30 -6.06
C GLN A 89 -11.15 8.77 -6.25
N GLN A 90 -10.42 9.33 -5.29
CA GLN A 90 -10.00 10.73 -5.32
C GLN A 90 -8.71 10.95 -6.14
N TYR A 91 -7.73 10.04 -6.03
CA TYR A 91 -6.37 10.28 -6.51
C TYR A 91 -5.88 9.27 -7.56
N GLY A 92 -6.62 8.19 -7.80
CA GLY A 92 -6.06 7.00 -8.44
C GLY A 92 -5.10 6.26 -7.48
N TYR A 93 -4.17 5.49 -8.03
CA TYR A 93 -3.15 4.83 -7.19
C TYR A 93 -2.27 5.89 -6.51
N PRO A 94 -2.18 5.93 -5.16
CA PRO A 94 -1.40 6.93 -4.45
C PRO A 94 0.09 6.57 -4.48
N GLY A 95 0.70 6.67 -5.66
CA GLY A 95 2.08 6.23 -5.89
C GLY A 95 3.13 7.33 -5.69
N THR A 96 4.35 7.01 -6.10
CA THR A 96 5.59 7.78 -5.82
C THR A 96 5.45 9.29 -6.00
N ARG A 97 4.80 9.76 -7.07
CA ARG A 97 4.72 11.21 -7.36
C ARG A 97 3.81 11.95 -6.38
N LEU A 98 2.83 11.26 -5.79
CA LEU A 98 1.87 11.86 -4.86
C LEU A 98 2.35 11.79 -3.42
N VAL A 99 2.91 10.64 -3.00
CA VAL A 99 3.20 10.35 -1.58
C VAL A 99 4.67 10.08 -1.28
N GLY A 100 5.52 10.07 -2.31
CA GLY A 100 6.94 9.75 -2.19
C GLY A 100 7.22 8.24 -2.16
N LYS A 101 8.51 7.89 -2.28
CA LYS A 101 8.98 6.51 -2.13
C LYS A 101 8.73 5.98 -0.71
N ILE A 102 8.70 4.66 -0.56
CA ILE A 102 8.38 3.91 0.66
C ILE A 102 6.89 3.92 0.96
N THR A 103 6.24 5.08 0.95
CA THR A 103 4.77 5.17 1.18
C THR A 103 3.95 4.72 -0.03
N ASP A 104 4.52 4.82 -1.22
CA ASP A 104 3.94 4.34 -2.48
C ASP A 104 3.55 2.85 -2.42
N GLU A 105 4.18 2.05 -1.57
CA GLU A 105 3.87 0.64 -1.39
C GLU A 105 2.65 0.37 -0.48
N ALA A 106 2.22 1.35 0.33
CA ALA A 106 1.18 1.15 1.35
C ALA A 106 -0.15 0.67 0.75
N ALA A 107 -0.57 1.28 -0.37
CA ALA A 107 -1.79 0.89 -1.07
C ALA A 107 -1.72 -0.55 -1.60
N PHE A 108 -0.55 -0.96 -2.10
CA PHE A 108 -0.33 -2.34 -2.56
C PHE A 108 -0.51 -3.35 -1.42
N TYR A 109 0.08 -3.10 -0.25
CA TYR A 109 -0.06 -3.99 0.92
C TYR A 109 -1.51 -4.14 1.40
N ILE A 110 -2.30 -3.08 1.33
CA ILE A 110 -3.72 -3.17 1.71
C ILE A 110 -4.53 -3.92 0.64
N ILE A 111 -4.28 -3.67 -0.65
CA ILE A 111 -5.01 -4.32 -1.75
C ILE A 111 -4.72 -5.83 -1.80
N GLN A 112 -3.46 -6.24 -1.64
CA GLN A 112 -3.07 -7.66 -1.72
C GLN A 112 -3.70 -8.54 -0.62
N HIS A 113 -4.20 -7.94 0.46
CA HIS A 113 -4.91 -8.61 1.55
C HIS A 113 -6.43 -8.50 1.44
N SER A 114 -6.93 -7.83 0.40
CA SER A 114 -8.36 -7.61 0.20
C SER A 114 -9.01 -8.73 -0.60
N PRO A 115 -10.32 -8.97 -0.42
CA PRO A 115 -11.09 -9.88 -1.27
C PRO A 115 -11.30 -9.34 -2.69
N LYS A 116 -10.85 -8.10 -2.98
CA LYS A 116 -10.98 -7.46 -4.29
C LYS A 116 -9.62 -7.36 -5.02
N ILE A 117 -8.66 -8.22 -4.67
CA ILE A 117 -7.32 -8.24 -5.27
C ILE A 117 -7.38 -8.25 -6.82
N GLU A 118 -8.20 -9.13 -7.41
CA GLU A 118 -8.42 -9.22 -8.86
C GLU A 118 -8.95 -7.92 -9.47
N VAL A 119 -9.90 -7.27 -8.80
CA VAL A 119 -10.55 -6.03 -9.27
C VAL A 119 -9.55 -4.88 -9.35
N TYR A 120 -8.63 -4.80 -8.39
CA TYR A 120 -7.65 -3.72 -8.30
C TYR A 120 -6.30 -4.05 -8.95
N PHE A 121 -6.07 -5.29 -9.37
CA PHE A 121 -4.83 -5.69 -10.03
C PHE A 121 -4.47 -4.84 -11.25
N PRO A 122 -5.39 -4.51 -12.19
CA PRO A 122 -5.07 -3.63 -13.31
C PRO A 122 -4.55 -2.24 -12.88
N LEU A 123 -5.09 -1.68 -11.79
CA LEU A 123 -4.64 -0.40 -11.25
C LEU A 123 -3.21 -0.49 -10.71
N VAL A 124 -2.91 -1.58 -9.97
CA VAL A 124 -1.57 -1.82 -9.40
C VAL A 124 -0.54 -2.03 -10.52
N ARG A 125 -0.90 -2.82 -11.54
CA ARG A 125 -0.05 -3.03 -12.72
C ARG A 125 0.26 -1.72 -13.43
N ALA A 126 -0.75 -0.87 -13.69
CA ALA A 126 -0.55 0.42 -14.32
C ALA A 126 0.34 1.37 -13.48
N ALA A 127 0.22 1.32 -12.15
CA ALA A 127 1.10 2.07 -11.26
C ALA A 127 2.56 1.59 -11.35
N ALA A 128 2.78 0.27 -11.40
CA ALA A 128 4.10 -0.31 -11.60
C ALA A 128 4.71 0.05 -12.97
N GLU A 129 3.93 -0.01 -14.04
CA GLU A 129 4.35 0.35 -15.41
C GLU A 129 4.72 1.83 -15.57
N THR A 130 4.29 2.69 -14.65
CA THR A 130 4.53 4.15 -14.69
C THR A 130 5.44 4.66 -13.57
N ASP A 131 6.24 3.75 -12.99
CA ASP A 131 7.19 4.00 -11.90
C ASP A 131 6.55 4.64 -10.65
N GLN A 132 5.26 4.39 -10.45
CA GLN A 132 4.48 4.81 -9.27
C GLN A 132 4.48 3.76 -8.15
N LEU A 133 5.01 2.58 -8.44
CA LEU A 133 5.18 1.46 -7.52
C LEU A 133 6.37 0.61 -8.01
N PRO A 134 7.21 0.03 -7.15
CA PRO A 134 8.21 -0.93 -7.58
C PRO A 134 7.61 -2.10 -8.39
N PHE A 135 8.18 -2.37 -9.56
CA PHE A 135 7.62 -3.33 -10.51
C PHE A 135 7.44 -4.75 -9.94
N TYR A 136 8.34 -5.20 -9.06
CA TYR A 136 8.27 -6.52 -8.45
C TYR A 136 7.00 -6.74 -7.61
N LEU A 137 6.39 -5.68 -7.07
CA LEU A 137 5.16 -5.78 -6.29
C LEU A 137 3.96 -6.12 -7.19
N SER A 138 3.93 -5.62 -8.43
CA SER A 138 2.94 -6.06 -9.41
C SER A 138 3.10 -7.54 -9.75
N GLY A 139 4.33 -8.03 -9.90
CA GLY A 139 4.59 -9.47 -10.12
C GLY A 139 4.12 -10.33 -8.95
N MET A 140 4.43 -9.92 -7.72
CA MET A 140 3.93 -10.60 -6.51
C MET A 140 2.39 -10.64 -6.46
N MET A 141 1.73 -9.56 -6.86
CA MET A 141 0.27 -9.54 -6.93
C MET A 141 -0.25 -10.52 -7.98
N GLU A 142 0.37 -10.51 -9.16
CA GLU A 142 0.00 -11.39 -10.28
C GLU A 142 0.05 -12.86 -9.84
N ASP A 143 1.15 -13.27 -9.22
CA ASP A 143 1.31 -14.66 -8.73
C ASP A 143 0.23 -15.06 -7.72
N ARG A 144 -0.19 -14.13 -6.84
CA ARG A 144 -1.31 -14.39 -5.91
C ARG A 144 -2.66 -14.47 -6.62
N THR A 145 -2.85 -13.64 -7.65
CA THR A 145 -4.11 -13.53 -8.38
C THR A 145 -4.32 -14.76 -9.29
N THR A 146 -3.25 -15.33 -9.82
CA THR A 146 -3.29 -16.53 -10.69
C THR A 146 -3.15 -17.85 -9.92
N GLY A 147 -3.01 -17.81 -8.60
CA GLY A 147 -2.89 -19.01 -7.75
C GLY A 147 -1.52 -19.68 -7.82
N HIS A 148 -0.46 -18.97 -8.22
CA HIS A 148 0.92 -19.47 -8.19
C HIS A 148 1.59 -19.35 -6.82
N ILE A 149 0.92 -18.76 -5.83
CA ILE A 149 1.33 -18.79 -4.42
C ILE A 149 0.17 -19.34 -3.60
N GLU A 150 0.22 -20.63 -3.25
CA GLU A 150 -0.54 -21.14 -2.11
C GLU A 150 0.07 -20.52 -0.85
N VAL A 151 -0.76 -19.82 -0.07
CA VAL A 151 -0.45 -19.40 1.30
C VAL A 151 -0.66 -20.54 2.26
#